data_AF-A0AAI8TQV2-F1
#
_entry.id   AF-A0AAI8TQV2-F1
#
_cell.length_a   1.000
_cell.length_b   1.000
_cell.length_c   1.000
_cell.angle_alpha   90.00
_cell.angle_beta   90.00
_cell.angle_gamma   90.00
#
_symmetry.space_group_name_H-M   'P 1'
#
loop_
_entity.id
_entity.type
_entity.pdbx_description
1 polymer ?
#
loop_
_entity_poly.entity_id
_entity_poly.type
_entity_poly.pdbx_seq_one_letter_code
_entity_poly.pdbx_strand_id
1 'polypeptide(L)'
;MNNLYRELAPVTEAAWAQIEQEAARTFKRHIAGRRVVDVTGPGGPTTATIGTGHLTEVAAPADGVVAQLRVSKPLVRLRVPFTVTREDVDDVERGAQDSNWDPVKAAAKQLALISTFSWVPTSRSDTCPTTPTSSSCTCRRP
;
A
#
# COMPACT_ATOMS: atom_id res chain seq x y z
N MET A 1 -21.61 -5.37 -2.03
CA MET A 1 -20.31 -6.08 -2.10
C MET A 1 -19.18 -5.14 -2.52
N ASN A 2 -18.09 -5.14 -1.75
CA ASN A 2 -16.85 -4.42 -2.04
C ASN A 2 -15.68 -5.41 -2.17
N ASN A 3 -14.51 -4.97 -2.62
CA ASN A 3 -13.33 -5.82 -2.80
C ASN A 3 -12.74 -6.39 -1.48
N LEU A 4 -13.38 -6.13 -0.33
CA LEU A 4 -12.97 -6.64 0.98
C LEU A 4 -13.69 -7.94 1.36
N TYR A 5 -14.81 -8.26 0.70
CA TYR A 5 -15.54 -9.53 0.86
C TYR A 5 -15.86 -9.92 2.31
N ARG A 6 -16.14 -8.94 3.17
CA ARG A 6 -16.42 -9.18 4.61
C ARG A 6 -17.60 -10.10 4.84
N GLU A 7 -18.62 -9.99 4.00
CA GLU A 7 -19.86 -10.79 4.03
C GLU A 7 -19.62 -12.30 3.78
N LEU A 8 -18.48 -12.68 3.19
CA LEU A 8 -18.12 -14.08 2.96
C LEU A 8 -17.37 -14.72 4.14
N ALA A 9 -16.87 -13.90 5.07
CA ALA A 9 -16.14 -14.40 6.22
C ALA A 9 -17.13 -14.91 7.28
N PRO A 10 -16.89 -16.08 7.90
CA PRO A 10 -17.69 -16.57 9.02
C PRO A 10 -17.32 -15.80 10.30
N VAL A 11 -17.67 -14.52 10.34
CA VAL A 11 -17.35 -13.59 11.44
C VAL A 11 -18.59 -12.74 11.70
N THR A 12 -19.02 -12.68 12.96
CA THR A 12 -20.19 -11.89 13.38
C THR A 12 -19.90 -10.39 13.32
N GLU A 13 -20.95 -9.56 13.27
CA GLU A 13 -20.79 -8.10 13.28
C GLU A 13 -20.13 -7.59 14.56
N ALA A 14 -20.43 -8.21 15.71
CA ALA A 14 -19.80 -7.89 16.99
C ALA A 14 -18.29 -8.17 16.98
N ALA A 15 -17.87 -9.31 16.43
CA ALA A 15 -16.45 -9.65 16.28
C ALA A 15 -15.74 -8.70 15.32
N TRP A 16 -16.38 -8.33 14.19
CA TRP A 16 -15.85 -7.32 13.28
C TRP A 16 -15.63 -5.97 13.97
N ALA A 17 -16.59 -5.50 14.77
CA ALA A 17 -16.48 -4.24 15.49
C ALA A 17 -15.30 -4.24 16.46
N GLN A 18 -15.08 -5.34 17.20
CA GLN A 18 -13.92 -5.47 18.09
C GLN A 18 -12.60 -5.48 17.31
N ILE A 19 -12.50 -6.25 16.22
CA ILE A 19 -11.32 -6.31 15.35
C ILE A 19 -10.97 -4.92 14.80
N GLU A 20 -11.96 -4.19 14.30
CA GLU A 20 -11.76 -2.84 13.76
C GLU A 20 -11.31 -1.85 14.83
N GLN A 21 -11.91 -1.93 16.02
CA GLN A 21 -11.55 -1.08 17.15
C GLN A 21 -10.10 -1.32 17.58
N GLU A 22 -9.69 -2.58 17.75
CA GLU A 22 -8.33 -2.94 18.16
C GLU A 22 -7.29 -2.60 17.09
N ALA A 23 -7.63 -2.83 15.81
CA ALA A 23 -6.79 -2.42 14.68
C ALA A 23 -6.61 -0.90 14.63
N ALA A 24 -7.71 -0.14 14.74
CA ALA A 24 -7.69 1.32 14.67
C ALA A 24 -6.92 1.94 15.85
N ARG A 25 -7.12 1.44 17.07
CA ARG A 25 -6.37 1.88 18.26
C ARG A 25 -4.88 1.60 18.11
N THR A 26 -4.52 0.39 17.71
CA THR A 26 -3.12 -0.01 17.53
C THR A 26 -2.44 0.80 16.42
N PHE A 27 -3.13 1.00 15.30
CA PHE A 27 -2.63 1.77 14.18
C PHE A 27 -2.41 3.25 14.55
N LYS A 28 -3.41 3.89 15.18
CA LYS A 28 -3.30 5.28 15.65
C LYS A 28 -2.16 5.48 16.63
N ARG A 29 -1.88 4.49 17.49
CA ARG A 29 -0.79 4.55 18.47
C ARG A 29 0.59 4.51 17.82
N HIS A 30 0.75 3.78 16.72
CA HIS A 30 2.06 3.55 16.09
C HIS A 30 2.34 4.45 14.87
N ILE A 31 1.31 5.08 14.29
CA ILE A 31 1.51 5.97 13.14
C ILE A 31 1.98 7.36 13.58
N ALA A 32 3.24 7.69 13.29
CA ALA A 32 3.79 9.01 13.56
C ALA A 32 3.60 9.98 12.38
N GLY A 33 3.72 9.48 11.14
CA GLY A 33 3.76 10.33 9.94
C GLY A 33 2.50 11.20 9.72
N ARG A 34 1.31 10.66 9.99
CA ARG A 34 0.03 11.40 9.84
C ARG A 34 -0.17 12.55 10.81
N ARG A 35 0.66 12.67 11.86
CA ARG A 35 0.60 13.80 12.79
C ARG A 35 1.35 15.02 12.25
N VAL A 36 2.19 14.83 11.24
CA VAL A 36 3.11 15.85 10.73
C VAL A 36 2.85 16.16 9.25
N VAL A 37 2.27 15.22 8.50
CA VAL A 37 2.02 15.35 7.06
C VAL A 37 0.54 15.53 6.78
N ASP A 38 0.22 16.42 5.83
CA ASP A 38 -1.14 16.61 5.34
C ASP A 38 -1.66 15.35 4.65
N VAL A 39 -2.85 14.93 5.05
CA VAL A 39 -3.50 13.74 4.51
C VAL A 39 -4.67 14.18 3.64
N THR A 40 -4.50 14.11 2.32
CA THR A 40 -5.60 14.27 1.38
C THR A 40 -6.53 13.05 1.47
N GLY A 41 -7.83 13.29 1.26
CA GLY A 41 -8.84 12.23 1.27
C GLY A 41 -8.54 11.09 0.28
N PRO A 42 -9.18 9.93 0.44
CA PRO A 42 -8.93 8.77 -0.41
C PRO A 42 -9.34 9.06 -1.86
N GLY A 43 -8.42 8.86 -2.82
CA GLY A 43 -8.71 8.98 -4.26
C GLY A 43 -9.66 7.91 -4.80
N GLY A 44 -9.94 6.88 -4.00
CA GLY A 44 -10.76 5.73 -4.40
C GLY A 44 -9.94 4.59 -5.01
N PRO A 45 -10.59 3.47 -5.33
CA PRO A 45 -9.91 2.25 -5.78
C PRO A 45 -9.40 2.32 -7.23
N THR A 46 -9.85 3.29 -8.03
CA THR A 46 -9.46 3.45 -9.44
C THR A 46 -8.27 4.37 -9.64
N THR A 47 -7.84 5.09 -8.60
CA THR A 47 -6.67 5.97 -8.69
C THR A 47 -5.40 5.13 -8.78
N ALA A 48 -4.66 5.26 -9.89
CA ALA A 48 -3.40 4.57 -10.09
C ALA A 48 -2.18 5.46 -9.79
N THR A 49 -2.27 6.76 -10.10
CA THR A 49 -1.14 7.68 -9.99
C THR A 49 -1.59 9.08 -9.56
N ILE A 50 -0.68 9.87 -9.01
CA ILE A 50 -0.84 11.31 -8.75
C ILE A 50 0.12 12.07 -9.66
N GLY A 51 -0.40 12.99 -10.47
CA GLY A 51 0.41 13.84 -11.33
C GLY A 51 1.22 14.87 -10.53
N THR A 52 2.50 15.07 -10.88
CA THR A 52 3.35 16.06 -10.20
C THR A 52 3.31 17.43 -10.88
N GLY A 53 2.67 17.55 -12.04
CA GLY A 53 2.62 18.77 -12.85
C GLY A 53 3.83 18.97 -13.76
N HIS A 54 4.82 18.09 -13.71
CA HIS A 54 6.03 18.17 -14.53
C HIS A 54 5.96 17.31 -15.80
N LEU A 55 6.79 17.67 -16.78
CA LEU A 55 6.91 16.99 -18.06
C LEU A 55 8.34 16.46 -18.23
N THR A 56 8.47 15.35 -18.96
CA THR A 56 9.76 14.78 -19.37
C THR A 56 9.74 14.56 -20.87
N GLU A 57 10.77 15.03 -21.57
CA GLU A 57 10.88 14.87 -23.01
C GLU A 57 11.03 13.40 -23.39
N VAL A 58 10.39 13.02 -24.51
CA VAL A 58 10.50 11.69 -25.09
C VAL A 58 10.71 11.80 -26.59
N ALA A 59 11.22 10.72 -27.18
CA ALA A 59 11.45 10.64 -28.62
C ALA A 59 10.18 11.00 -29.39
N ALA A 60 10.33 11.94 -30.32
CA ALA A 60 9.26 12.36 -31.20
C ALA A 60 8.83 11.20 -32.11
N PRO A 61 7.51 10.99 -32.32
CA PRO A 61 7.03 9.93 -33.20
C PRO A 61 7.24 10.23 -34.69
N ALA A 62 7.47 11.50 -35.05
CA ALA A 62 7.71 11.95 -36.42
C ALA A 62 8.43 13.30 -36.43
N ASP A 63 9.04 13.63 -37.58
CA ASP A 63 9.70 14.92 -37.78
C ASP A 63 8.70 16.08 -37.66
N GLY A 64 9.13 17.14 -36.96
CA GLY A 64 8.30 18.31 -36.66
C GLY A 64 7.35 18.13 -35.47
N VAL A 65 7.35 16.98 -34.80
CA VAL A 65 6.55 16.74 -33.59
C VAL A 65 7.44 16.81 -32.35
N VAL A 66 6.96 17.45 -31.28
CA VAL A 66 7.59 17.40 -29.94
C VAL A 66 6.73 16.54 -29.04
N ALA A 67 7.34 15.57 -28.37
CA ALA A 67 6.63 14.64 -27.48
C ALA A 67 7.14 14.77 -26.03
N GLN A 68 6.21 14.81 -25.08
CA GLN A 68 6.49 14.95 -23.66
C GLN A 68 5.56 14.04 -22.84
N LEU A 69 6.11 13.35 -21.85
CA LEU A 69 5.36 12.53 -20.90
C LEU A 69 5.07 13.31 -19.62
N ARG A 70 3.90 13.07 -19.03
CA ARG A 70 3.55 13.60 -17.71
C ARG A 70 4.22 12.78 -16.62
N VAL A 71 4.99 13.44 -15.77
CA VAL A 71 5.57 12.82 -14.58
C VAL A 71 4.45 12.59 -13.57
N SER A 72 4.34 11.36 -13.09
CA SER A 72 3.38 10.98 -12.06
C SER A 72 4.03 10.04 -11.04
N LYS A 73 3.54 10.08 -9.82
CA LYS A 73 3.92 9.15 -8.75
C LYS A 73 2.86 8.05 -8.66
N PRO A 74 3.22 6.78 -8.91
CA PRO A 74 2.27 5.68 -8.78
C PRO A 74 1.92 5.44 -7.31
N LEU A 75 0.67 5.08 -7.06
CA LEU A 75 0.20 4.67 -5.75
C LEU A 75 0.60 3.22 -5.46
N VAL A 76 0.87 2.92 -4.19
CA VAL A 76 1.27 1.59 -3.73
C VAL A 76 0.13 0.96 -2.93
N ARG A 77 -0.17 -0.31 -3.22
CA ARG A 77 -1.07 -1.12 -2.42
C ARG A 77 -0.29 -1.94 -1.40
N LEU A 78 -0.50 -1.66 -0.11
CA LEU A 78 0.07 -2.43 0.99
C LEU A 78 -1.00 -3.37 1.57
N ARG A 79 -0.65 -4.65 1.76
CA ARG A 79 -1.52 -5.66 2.38
C ARG A 79 -0.72 -6.44 3.40
N VAL A 80 -1.26 -6.57 4.61
CA VAL A 80 -0.70 -7.43 5.66
C VAL A 80 -1.76 -8.49 5.98
N PRO A 81 -1.55 -9.76 5.59
CA PRO A 81 -2.44 -10.84 5.97
C PRO A 81 -2.29 -11.15 7.47
N PHE A 82 -3.38 -11.57 8.10
CA PHE A 82 -3.40 -12.04 9.49
C PHE A 82 -4.39 -13.20 9.61
N THR A 83 -4.21 -14.00 10.66
CA THR A 83 -5.05 -15.17 10.96
C THR A 83 -5.53 -15.05 12.39
N VAL A 84 -6.82 -15.31 12.63
CA VAL A 84 -7.45 -15.37 13.95
C VAL A 84 -8.14 -16.72 14.10
N THR A 85 -8.28 -17.20 15.34
CA THR A 85 -9.00 -18.45 15.57
C THR A 85 -10.51 -18.21 15.48
N ARG A 86 -11.25 -19.26 15.12
CA ARG A 86 -12.72 -19.19 15.08
C ARG A 86 -13.31 -19.21 16.50
N GLU A 87 -12.64 -19.87 17.43
CA GLU A 87 -13.01 -19.89 18.84
C GLU A 87 -13.04 -18.47 19.42
N ASP A 88 -11.98 -17.69 19.20
CA ASP A 88 -11.91 -16.28 19.65
C ASP A 88 -13.04 -15.42 19.06
N VAL A 89 -13.45 -15.69 17.82
CA VAL A 89 -14.53 -14.98 17.13
C VAL A 89 -15.89 -15.34 17.72
N ASP A 90 -16.13 -16.63 17.94
CA ASP A 90 -17.39 -17.15 18.48
C ASP A 90 -17.53 -16.84 19.99
N ASP A 91 -16.41 -16.67 20.71
CA ASP A 91 -16.38 -16.25 22.12
C ASP A 91 -16.91 -14.82 22.30
N VAL A 92 -16.71 -13.93 21.33
CA VAL A 92 -17.28 -12.57 21.38
C VAL A 92 -18.80 -12.59 21.41
N GLU A 93 -19.44 -13.48 20.65
CA GLU A 93 -20.89 -13.63 20.66
C GLU A 93 -21.39 -14.17 22.02
N ARG A 94 -20.55 -14.94 22.72
CA ARG A 94 -20.80 -15.41 24.09
C ARG A 94 -20.47 -14.36 25.17
N GLY A 95 -20.03 -13.17 24.78
CA GLY A 95 -19.74 -12.04 25.67
C GLY A 95 -18.31 -12.00 26.22
N ALA A 96 -17.39 -12.79 25.67
CA ALA A 96 -15.97 -12.70 26.03
C ALA A 96 -15.41 -11.31 25.67
N GLN A 97 -14.58 -10.77 26.56
CA GLN A 97 -13.88 -9.49 26.37
C GLN A 97 -12.37 -9.65 26.23
N ASP A 98 -11.89 -10.89 26.32
CA ASP A 98 -10.48 -11.30 26.34
C ASP A 98 -10.07 -12.15 25.12
N SER A 99 -10.89 -12.16 24.06
CA SER A 99 -10.55 -12.80 22.78
C SER A 99 -9.18 -12.36 22.25
N ASN A 100 -8.43 -13.31 21.70
CA ASN A 100 -7.05 -13.06 21.30
C ASN A 100 -6.94 -12.31 19.96
N TRP A 101 -6.86 -10.99 20.03
CA TRP A 101 -6.64 -10.10 18.88
C TRP A 101 -5.17 -9.76 18.60
N ASP A 102 -4.22 -10.48 19.17
CA ASP A 102 -2.79 -10.20 18.97
C ASP A 102 -2.33 -10.27 17.51
N PRO A 103 -2.82 -11.20 16.66
CA PRO A 103 -2.50 -11.21 15.24
C PRO A 103 -2.93 -9.92 14.52
N VAL A 104 -4.07 -9.35 14.92
CA VAL A 104 -4.60 -8.09 14.36
C VAL A 104 -3.72 -6.91 14.79
N LYS A 105 -3.34 -6.86 16.07
CA LYS A 105 -2.46 -5.82 16.61
C LYS A 105 -1.08 -5.86 15.95
N ALA A 106 -0.52 -7.05 15.74
CA ALA A 106 0.76 -7.24 15.05
C ALA A 106 0.69 -6.74 13.59
N ALA A 107 -0.37 -7.11 12.86
CA ALA A 107 -0.57 -6.66 11.48
C ALA A 107 -0.74 -5.13 11.38
N ALA A 108 -1.53 -4.53 12.28
CA ALA A 108 -1.72 -3.08 12.34
C ALA A 108 -0.42 -2.33 12.66
N LYS A 109 0.39 -2.87 13.59
CA LYS A 109 1.70 -2.30 13.93
C LYS A 109 2.66 -2.34 12.75
N GLN A 110 2.74 -3.47 12.04
CA GLN A 110 3.61 -3.61 10.87
C GLN A 110 3.25 -2.60 9.77
N LEU A 111 1.95 -2.43 9.50
CA LEU A 111 1.47 -1.47 8.50
C LEU A 111 1.78 -0.02 8.91
N ALA A 112 1.63 0.32 10.19
CA ALA A 112 1.99 1.64 10.72
C ALA A 112 3.49 1.95 10.60
N LEU A 113 4.35 0.96 10.91
CA LEU A 113 5.82 1.12 10.82
C LEU A 113 6.30 1.33 9.38
N ILE A 114 5.80 0.53 8.43
CA ILE A 114 6.15 0.67 7.00
C ILE A 114 5.77 2.05 6.48
N SER A 115 4.61 2.56 6.87
CA SER A 115 4.17 3.91 6.46
C SER A 115 5.02 5.05 7.03
N THR A 116 5.79 4.79 8.09
CA THR A 116 6.55 5.83 8.82
C THR A 116 8.03 5.84 8.44
N PHE A 117 8.68 4.68 8.32
CA PHE A 117 10.14 4.61 8.41
C PHE A 117 10.87 4.29 7.10
N SER A 118 10.15 3.89 6.03
CA SER A 118 10.84 3.53 4.78
C SER A 118 9.89 3.61 3.61
N TRP A 119 9.90 4.76 2.93
CA TRP A 119 9.53 4.78 1.53
C TRP A 119 10.29 5.88 0.79
N VAL A 120 11.62 5.81 0.82
CA VAL A 120 12.39 6.26 -0.33
C VAL A 120 12.33 5.07 -1.29
N PRO A 121 11.56 5.14 -2.39
CA PRO A 121 11.81 4.19 -3.47
C PRO A 121 13.23 4.48 -3.92
N THR A 122 14.14 3.53 -3.72
CA THR A 122 15.40 3.48 -4.46
C THR A 122 15.04 3.21 -5.93
N SER A 123 14.41 4.17 -6.60
CA SER A 123 14.40 4.24 -8.04
C SER A 123 15.81 4.61 -8.43
N ARG A 124 16.72 3.64 -8.35
CA ARG A 124 17.86 3.61 -9.26
C ARG A 124 17.20 3.38 -10.61
N SER A 125 16.88 4.49 -11.27
CA SER A 125 16.61 4.54 -12.69
C SER A 125 17.90 4.13 -13.38
N ASP A 126 18.19 2.82 -13.37
CA ASP A 126 19.04 2.23 -14.37
C ASP A 126 18.20 2.28 -15.65
N THR A 127 18.25 3.44 -16.30
CA THR A 127 17.85 3.60 -17.69
C THR A 127 18.59 2.55 -18.49
N CYS A 128 17.90 1.46 -18.83
CA CYS A 128 18.33 0.60 -19.91
C CYS A 128 18.02 1.37 -21.20
N PRO A 129 19.01 1.85 -21.98
CA PRO A 129 18.73 2.45 -23.26
C PRO A 129 18.23 1.33 -24.17
N THR A 130 16.94 1.32 -24.46
CA THR A 130 16.36 0.49 -25.52
C THR A 130 16.77 1.06 -26.87
N THR A 131 17.92 0.60 -27.37
CA THR A 131 18.20 0.58 -28.80
C THR A 131 18.86 -0.76 -29.15
N PRO A 132 18.27 -1.59 -30.02
CA PRO A 132 18.91 -2.82 -30.47
C PRO A 132 19.86 -2.45 -31.61
N THR A 133 21.09 -2.04 -31.28
CA THR A 133 22.14 -1.98 -32.29
C THR A 133 23.46 -2.49 -31.73
N SER A 134 23.94 -3.58 -32.36
CA SER A 134 25.27 -4.17 -32.32
C SER A 134 25.82 -4.67 -30.97
N SER A 135 25.78 -6.00 -30.84
CA SER A 135 26.85 -6.88 -30.37
C SER A 135 27.88 -6.32 -29.37
N SER A 136 27.82 -6.88 -28.15
CA SER A 136 28.83 -6.93 -27.06
C SER A 136 28.58 -6.02 -25.85
N CYS A 137 27.74 -6.50 -24.93
CA CYS A 137 27.72 -6.04 -23.55
C CYS A 137 28.21 -7.15 -22.62
N THR A 138 29.51 -7.16 -22.31
CA THR A 138 30.04 -7.81 -21.12
C THR A 138 29.68 -6.98 -19.89
N CYS A 139 28.73 -7.46 -19.09
CA CYS A 139 28.47 -6.93 -17.75
C CYS A 139 29.69 -7.16 -16.84
N ARG A 140 30.53 -6.13 -16.66
CA ARG A 140 31.52 -6.10 -15.59
C ARG A 140 30.80 -5.58 -14.33
N ARG A 141 30.57 -6.46 -13.36
CA ARG A 141 30.12 -6.09 -12.00
C ARG A 141 31.25 -5.36 -11.25
N PRO A 142 30.95 -4.37 -10.39
CA PRO A 142 31.84 -4.01 -9.29
C PRO A 142 31.89 -5.12 -8.22
#